data_AF-A0A927TSQ1-F1
#
_entry.id   AF-A0A927TSQ1-F1
#
_cell.length_a   1.000
_cell.length_b   1.000
_cell.length_c   1.000
_cell.angle_alpha   90.00
_cell.angle_beta   90.00
_cell.angle_gamma   90.00
#
_symmetry.space_group_name_H-M   'P 1'
#
loop_
_entity.id
_entity.type
_entity.pdbx_description
1 polymer ?
#
loop_
_entity_poly.entity_id
_entity_poly.type
_entity_poly.pdbx_seq_one_letter_code
_entity_poly.pdbx_strand_id
1 'polypeptide(L)'
;MGYQNALKNRFIHVDYKEQSAIQSAIEKDSKCNNCTLEELAILKELLNNPSITQKELAGIIGKSERTIKIRTVEKQKKGLIRRENGRWEVVVTI
;
A
#
# COMPACT_ATOMS: atom_id res chain seq x y z
N MET A 1 56.09 -16.11 31.73
CA MET A 1 55.45 -16.11 30.40
C MET A 1 54.05 -16.68 30.54
N GLY A 2 53.00 -15.88 30.33
CA GLY A 2 51.60 -16.29 30.54
C GLY A 2 50.61 -15.20 30.13
N TYR A 3 50.45 -15.08 28.82
CA TYR A 3 49.46 -14.36 28.00
C TYR A 3 48.39 -13.47 28.69
N GLN A 4 48.51 -12.15 28.48
CA GLN A 4 47.49 -11.13 28.73
C GLN A 4 46.46 -11.12 27.60
N ASN A 5 45.31 -11.78 27.73
CA ASN A 5 44.19 -11.54 26.81
C ASN A 5 42.88 -11.38 27.56
N ALA A 6 42.67 -10.15 28.04
CA ALA A 6 41.36 -9.74 28.51
C ALA A 6 40.39 -9.77 27.31
N LEU A 7 39.46 -10.73 27.33
CA LEU A 7 38.42 -10.87 26.32
C LEU A 7 37.54 -9.60 26.34
N LYS A 8 37.66 -8.77 25.30
CA LYS A 8 36.87 -7.53 25.11
C LYS A 8 35.46 -7.76 24.56
N ASN A 9 35.02 -9.02 24.43
CA ASN A 9 33.78 -9.43 23.76
C ASN A 9 32.47 -9.12 24.52
N ARG A 10 32.43 -8.18 25.46
CA ARG A 10 31.19 -7.82 26.18
C ARG A 10 30.85 -6.33 26.20
N PHE A 11 31.70 -5.45 25.68
CA PHE A 11 31.30 -4.05 25.52
C PHE A 11 30.53 -3.86 24.21
N ILE A 12 29.26 -4.22 24.25
CA ILE A 12 28.26 -3.65 23.35
C ILE A 12 28.20 -2.15 23.62
N HIS A 13 28.91 -1.36 22.80
CA HIS A 13 28.78 0.08 22.75
C HIS A 13 27.43 0.41 22.08
N VAL A 14 26.36 0.21 22.83
CA VAL A 14 25.08 0.82 22.52
C VAL A 14 24.98 2.02 23.46
N ASP A 15 25.73 3.07 23.10
CA ASP A 15 25.34 4.44 23.44
C ASP A 15 24.01 4.69 22.72
N TYR A 16 22.95 4.19 23.33
CA TYR A 16 21.59 4.34 22.86
C TYR A 16 21.15 5.78 23.09
N LYS A 17 21.58 6.68 22.21
CA LYS A 17 20.77 7.85 21.87
C LYS A 17 19.80 7.45 20.76
N GLU A 18 18.81 6.63 21.07
CA GLU A 18 17.69 6.46 20.15
C GLU A 18 16.62 7.51 20.43
N GLN A 19 16.92 8.75 20.05
CA GLN A 19 15.90 9.74 19.72
C GLN A 19 15.85 10.04 18.23
N SER A 20 16.57 9.28 17.39
CA SER A 20 16.60 9.52 15.94
C SER A 20 16.73 8.26 15.07
N ALA A 21 16.30 7.10 15.57
CA ALA A 21 16.10 5.93 14.73
C ALA A 21 14.70 5.33 14.90
N ILE A 22 13.73 6.16 15.27
CA ILE A 22 12.38 5.96 14.77
C ILE A 22 12.49 6.08 13.24
N GLN A 23 12.78 4.96 12.57
CA GLN A 23 12.49 4.77 11.15
C GLN A 23 10.97 4.70 10.98
N SER A 24 10.24 5.65 11.53
CA SER A 24 8.92 5.93 11.02
C SER A 24 9.15 6.53 9.66
N ALA A 25 8.56 5.92 8.64
CA ALA A 25 8.23 6.61 7.43
C ALA A 25 7.35 7.80 7.83
N ILE A 26 7.98 8.94 8.11
CA ILE A 26 7.30 10.23 8.14
C ILE A 26 7.02 10.50 6.67
N GLU A 27 5.97 9.85 6.15
CA GLU A 27 5.55 9.96 4.76
C GLU A 27 5.01 11.37 4.52
N LYS A 28 5.94 12.31 4.28
CA LYS A 28 5.61 13.61 3.70
C LYS A 28 6.02 13.70 2.23
N ASP A 29 6.68 12.66 1.73
CA ASP A 29 6.86 12.37 0.30
C ASP A 29 6.64 10.87 0.08
N SER A 30 5.39 10.47 -0.08
CA SER A 30 5.01 9.07 -0.32
C SER A 30 5.40 8.66 -1.75
N LYS A 31 6.70 8.44 -1.99
CA LYS A 31 7.19 7.65 -3.14
C LYS A 31 6.58 6.24 -3.17
N CYS A 32 6.05 5.77 -2.04
CA CYS A 32 5.05 4.73 -2.00
C CYS A 32 3.70 5.32 -2.47
N ASN A 33 3.55 5.44 -3.79
CA ASN A 33 2.25 5.71 -4.39
C ASN A 33 1.27 4.65 -3.85
N ASN A 34 0.26 5.12 -3.12
CA ASN A 34 -0.74 4.38 -2.33
C ASN A 34 -1.70 3.51 -3.17
N CYS A 35 -1.20 2.89 -4.25
CA CYS A 35 -1.93 2.01 -5.15
C CYS A 35 -1.16 0.70 -5.32
N THR A 36 -1.63 -0.35 -4.65
CA THR A 36 -1.17 -1.73 -4.88
C THR A 36 -1.45 -2.17 -6.31
N LEU A 37 -0.71 -3.16 -6.84
CA LEU A 37 -0.91 -3.69 -8.20
C LEU A 37 -2.37 -4.10 -8.47
N GLU A 38 -3.03 -4.67 -7.45
CA GLU A 38 -4.46 -5.02 -7.51
C GLU A 38 -5.35 -3.79 -7.67
N GLU A 39 -5.04 -2.70 -6.96
CA GLU A 39 -5.80 -1.46 -7.06
C GLU A 39 -5.60 -0.77 -8.41
N LEU A 40 -4.40 -0.83 -8.99
CA LEU A 40 -4.15 -0.36 -10.35
C LEU A 40 -4.92 -1.19 -11.37
N ALA A 41 -5.01 -2.52 -11.19
CA ALA A 41 -5.81 -3.38 -12.05
C ALA A 41 -7.30 -3.00 -11.99
N ILE A 42 -7.83 -2.74 -10.79
CA ILE A 42 -9.21 -2.23 -10.64
C ILE A 42 -9.40 -0.95 -11.45
N LEU A 43 -8.51 0.04 -11.29
CA LEU A 43 -8.64 1.32 -11.99
C LEU A 43 -8.57 1.17 -13.51
N LYS A 44 -7.67 0.32 -14.01
CA LYS A 44 -7.55 0.02 -15.45
C LYS A 44 -8.81 -0.63 -16.01
N GLU A 45 -9.38 -1.60 -15.29
CA GLU A 45 -10.62 -2.25 -15.70
C GLU A 45 -11.82 -1.29 -15.68
N LEU A 46 -11.88 -0.37 -14.71
CA LEU A 46 -12.91 0.66 -14.66
C LEU A 46 -12.76 1.68 -15.81
N LEU A 47 -11.53 2.00 -16.22
CA LEU A 47 -11.26 2.85 -17.40
C LEU A 47 -11.65 2.15 -18.71
N ASN A 48 -11.32 0.87 -18.85
CA ASN A 48 -11.65 0.08 -20.03
C ASN A 48 -13.17 -0.15 -20.14
N ASN A 49 -13.80 -0.51 -19.01
CA ASN A 49 -15.20 -0.91 -18.93
C ASN A 49 -15.90 -0.16 -17.78
N PRO A 50 -16.39 1.06 -18.01
CA PRO A 50 -17.05 1.84 -16.96
C PRO A 50 -18.35 1.20 -16.46
N SER A 51 -18.99 0.32 -17.24
CA SER A 51 -20.22 -0.37 -16.81
C SER A 51 -19.97 -1.70 -16.10
N ILE A 52 -18.71 -2.05 -15.78
CA ILE A 52 -18.36 -3.35 -15.22
C ILE A 52 -19.00 -3.59 -13.84
N THR A 53 -19.50 -4.80 -13.64
CA THR A 53 -20.04 -5.22 -12.34
C THR A 53 -18.93 -5.67 -11.39
N GLN A 54 -19.18 -5.58 -10.07
CA GLN A 54 -18.22 -6.05 -9.06
C GLN A 54 -17.92 -7.56 -9.18
N LYS A 55 -18.86 -8.34 -9.72
CA LYS A 55 -18.73 -9.77 -9.94
C LYS A 55 -17.79 -10.09 -11.11
N GLU A 56 -17.95 -9.38 -12.22
CA GLU A 56 -17.04 -9.52 -13.37
C GLU A 56 -15.63 -9.03 -13.02
N LEU A 57 -15.54 -7.90 -12.32
CA LEU A 57 -14.26 -7.35 -11.85
C LEU A 57 -13.53 -8.34 -10.90
N ALA A 58 -14.27 -9.04 -10.05
CA ALA A 58 -13.73 -10.10 -9.19
C ALA A 58 -13.17 -11.27 -10.01
N GLY A 59 -13.86 -11.66 -11.09
CA GLY A 59 -13.40 -12.70 -12.02
C GLY A 59 -12.13 -12.31 -12.77
N ILE A 60 -12.07 -11.08 -13.31
CA ILE A 60 -10.90 -10.58 -14.07
C ILE A 60 -9.66 -10.51 -13.19
N ILE A 61 -9.80 -10.00 -11.96
CA ILE A 61 -8.69 -9.80 -11.04
C ILE A 61 -8.34 -11.11 -10.30
N GLY A 62 -9.22 -12.11 -10.33
CA GLY A 62 -9.04 -13.38 -9.63
C GLY A 62 -9.13 -13.24 -8.10
N LYS A 63 -10.02 -12.37 -7.62
CA LYS A 63 -10.22 -12.09 -6.19
C LYS A 63 -11.65 -12.35 -5.76
N SER A 64 -11.89 -12.38 -4.45
CA SER A 64 -13.24 -12.49 -3.92
C SER A 64 -14.03 -11.20 -4.17
N GLU A 65 -15.35 -11.34 -4.43
CA GLU A 65 -16.25 -10.18 -4.54
C GLU A 65 -16.21 -9.29 -3.29
N ARG A 66 -16.01 -9.89 -2.10
CA ARG A 66 -15.88 -9.15 -0.84
C ARG A 66 -14.65 -8.25 -0.86
N THR A 67 -13.51 -8.77 -1.32
CA THR A 67 -12.26 -8.00 -1.42
C THR A 67 -12.42 -6.85 -2.40
N ILE A 68 -13.01 -7.10 -3.56
CA ILE A 68 -13.28 -6.05 -4.56
C ILE A 68 -14.19 -4.98 -3.97
N LYS A 69 -15.30 -5.35 -3.32
CA LYS A 69 -16.21 -4.40 -2.65
C LYS A 69 -15.47 -3.51 -1.66
N ILE A 70 -14.63 -4.09 -0.80
CA ILE A 70 -13.85 -3.33 0.19
C ILE A 70 -12.92 -2.34 -0.52
N ARG A 71 -12.10 -2.82 -1.47
CA ARG A 71 -11.14 -1.98 -2.20
C ARG A 71 -11.84 -0.85 -2.96
N THR A 72 -12.95 -1.15 -3.63
CA THR A 72 -13.76 -0.16 -4.34
C THR A 72 -14.28 0.92 -3.39
N VAL A 73 -14.80 0.55 -2.23
CA VAL A 73 -15.27 1.51 -1.20
C VAL A 73 -14.10 2.34 -0.66
N GLU A 74 -12.94 1.73 -0.41
CA GLU A 74 -11.75 2.47 0.01
C GLU A 74 -11.30 3.49 -1.04
N LYS A 75 -11.36 3.12 -2.33
CA LYS A 75 -11.03 4.03 -3.44
C LYS A 75 -12.05 5.14 -3.61
N GLN A 76 -13.34 4.87 -3.39
CA GLN A 76 -14.37 5.91 -3.32
C GLN A 76 -14.12 6.88 -2.16
N LYS A 77 -13.81 6.36 -0.96
CA LYS A 77 -13.48 7.19 0.21
C LYS A 77 -12.26 8.07 -0.02
N LYS A 78 -11.25 7.55 -0.72
CA LYS A 78 -10.06 8.32 -1.10
C LYS A 78 -10.31 9.29 -2.27
N GLY A 79 -11.50 9.28 -2.88
CA GLY A 79 -11.85 10.15 -4.01
C GLY A 79 -11.23 9.74 -5.35
N LEU A 80 -10.74 8.49 -5.48
CA LEU A 80 -10.11 8.03 -6.72
C LEU A 80 -11.13 7.66 -7.80
N ILE A 81 -12.28 7.14 -7.38
CA ILE A 81 -13.34 6.67 -8.27
C ILE A 81 -14.69 7.17 -7.76
N ARG A 82 -15.61 7.43 -8.69
CA ARG A 82 -17.03 7.70 -8.41
C ARG A 82 -17.90 6.76 -9.21
N ARG A 83 -19.13 6.58 -8.76
CA ARG A 83 -20.15 5.83 -9.49
C ARG A 83 -21.31 6.76 -9.75
N GLU A 84 -21.56 7.06 -11.02
CA GLU A 84 -22.61 7.97 -11.47
C GLU A 84 -23.49 7.24 -12.49
N ASN A 85 -24.82 7.30 -12.32
CA ASN A 85 -25.79 6.66 -13.22
C ASN A 85 -25.51 5.17 -13.52
N GLY A 86 -25.01 4.44 -12.51
CA GLY A 86 -24.69 3.02 -12.63
C GLY A 86 -23.33 2.71 -13.26
N ARG A 87 -22.63 3.72 -13.80
CA ARG A 87 -21.30 3.61 -14.43
C ARG A 87 -20.21 4.11 -13.47
N TRP A 88 -19.03 3.52 -13.59
CA TRP A 88 -17.82 3.91 -12.89
C TRP A 88 -17.11 5.01 -13.66
N GLU A 89 -16.59 5.96 -12.91
CA GLU A 89 -15.79 7.05 -13.44
C GLU A 89 -14.57 7.23 -12.54
N VAL A 90 -13.40 7.24 -13.17
CA VAL A 90 -12.13 7.44 -12.48
C VAL A 90 -11.87 8.96 -12.45
N VAL A 91 -11.82 9.51 -11.24
CA VAL A 91 -11.68 10.97 -11.00
C VAL A 91 -10.20 11.36 -10.88
N VAL A 92 -9.32 10.38 -10.70
CA VAL A 92 -7.87 10.59 -10.66
C VAL A 92 -7.30 10.79 -12.05
N THR A 93 -6.56 11.88 -12.21
CA THR A 93 -5.55 12.03 -13.26
C THR A 93 -4.28 11.35 -12.75
N ILE A 94 -3.86 10.25 -13.39
CA ILE A 94 -2.59 9.55 -13.10
C ILE A 94 -1.44 10.30 -13.79
#